data_AF-A0A3L6L737-F1
#
_entry.id   AF-A0A3L6L737-F1
#
_cell.length_a   1.000
_cell.length_b   1.000
_cell.length_c   1.000
_cell.angle_alpha   90.00
_cell.angle_beta   90.00
_cell.angle_gamma   90.00
#
_symmetry.space_group_name_H-M   'P 1'
#
loop_
_entity.id
_entity.type
_entity.pdbx_description
1 polymer ?
#
loop_
_entity_poly.entity_id
_entity_poly.type
_entity_poly.pdbx_seq_one_letter_code
_entity_poly.pdbx_strand_id
1 'polypeptide(L)'
;MGEKEIRFEQPPFPLLPGEELLTVDGEWLFKLKVIPANKGYHVRCTRDFIDSTRGSVRAGEQWIVEGPQTFIPRVEVEELGEVEALTVESNTAIKLRARLNFTDRQGVARVAGEEWLHRTSGAYLPAYEEEFVSYVRGAVLTEKEAIHLRALRNFTDVYGKARKAGEQWMITHKMSSTHIPDVNEVITATVNAIILSKNQYCIVKDPVGDEGINQFGKREVRRGECSFFLRPGESLVGEVQSMNAIGKNEALLLQALEKFEDCGGTVRMPGEKWLLRGATEYIPRVDVCVLERRGVIALDKNEGIYVMNTTTGEVRTVIGEPYMLKEHEVLWEKDLSPDVEELLACPTGCCRCSERDPNFTSSRAKHRIIRFNVQHNAAVQIYDYKQKKPRVVLGPNLVMLSPDEEFTVLSLSGGKPKALNSLLALQLFLGPRFSSDTIVVETSDHARLQLSLSYNWHFDANRENPDAKIFSVPDFVGDCCKTIASRVRGAVAAEDFDSFHRNSRR
;
A
#
# COMPACT_ATOMS: atom_id res chain seq x y z
N MET A 1 92.23 9.22 8.16
CA MET A 1 91.64 10.53 8.49
C MET A 1 90.22 10.57 7.94
N GLY A 2 89.22 10.90 8.75
CA GLY A 2 87.81 10.92 8.33
C GLY A 2 86.98 9.67 8.66
N GLU A 3 87.58 8.69 9.35
CA GLU A 3 86.85 7.59 9.98
C GLU A 3 86.45 8.02 11.39
N LYS A 4 85.26 7.59 11.82
CA LYS A 4 84.75 7.82 13.16
C LYS A 4 84.78 6.48 13.89
N GLU A 5 85.05 6.51 15.19
CA GLU A 5 85.03 5.34 16.04
C GLU A 5 84.13 5.63 17.25
N ILE A 6 83.22 4.71 17.57
CA ILE A 6 82.38 4.79 18.78
C ILE A 6 83.02 3.90 19.84
N ARG A 7 83.42 4.50 20.97
CA ARG A 7 84.02 3.79 22.10
C ARG A 7 82.97 3.59 23.20
N PHE A 8 82.75 2.34 23.61
CA PHE A 8 81.84 1.97 24.71
C PHE A 8 82.57 1.99 26.06
N GLU A 9 81.96 1.44 27.11
CA GLU A 9 82.56 1.33 28.44
C GLU A 9 83.92 0.61 28.37
N GLN A 10 84.98 1.33 28.74
CA GLN A 10 86.35 0.83 28.77
C GLN A 10 87.17 1.63 29.79
N PRO A 11 88.33 1.12 30.25
CA PRO A 11 89.22 1.90 31.11
C PRO A 11 89.59 3.25 30.47
N PRO A 12 89.79 4.32 31.26
CA PRO A 12 90.18 5.63 30.73
C PRO A 12 91.39 5.56 29.81
N PHE A 13 91.27 6.16 28.63
CA PHE A 13 92.30 6.13 27.59
C PHE A 13 92.68 7.56 27.16
N PRO A 14 93.95 7.83 26.83
CA PRO A 14 94.36 9.08 26.22
C PRO A 14 93.99 9.11 24.73
N LEU A 15 93.82 10.31 24.17
CA LEU A 15 93.69 10.50 22.72
C LEU A 15 95.06 10.40 22.04
N LEU A 16 95.13 9.69 20.93
CA LEU A 16 96.35 9.59 20.13
C LEU A 16 96.51 10.82 19.21
N PRO A 17 97.74 11.16 18.77
CA PRO A 17 97.95 12.27 17.84
C PRO A 17 97.13 12.11 16.55
N GLY A 18 96.21 13.05 16.30
CA GLY A 18 95.30 13.04 15.15
C GLY A 18 93.89 12.52 15.44
N GLU A 19 93.61 12.05 16.65
CA GLU A 19 92.26 11.78 17.14
C GLU A 19 91.64 13.06 17.72
N GLU A 20 90.41 13.38 17.30
CA GLU A 20 89.62 14.47 17.85
C GLU A 20 88.31 13.93 18.42
N LEU A 21 87.92 14.40 19.61
CA LEU A 21 86.63 14.07 20.19
C LEU A 21 85.53 14.83 19.45
N LEU A 22 84.61 14.08 18.84
CA LEU A 22 83.41 14.64 18.24
C LEU A 22 82.43 15.06 19.34
N THR A 23 82.24 16.37 19.52
CA THR A 23 81.21 16.94 20.40
C THR A 23 79.95 17.22 19.58
N VAL A 24 78.80 16.68 20.01
CA VAL A 24 77.48 17.04 19.48
C VAL A 24 76.78 17.85 20.57
N ASP A 25 76.34 19.07 20.25
CA ASP A 25 75.65 19.98 21.18
C ASP A 25 76.41 20.29 22.49
N GLY A 26 77.75 20.26 22.45
CA GLY A 26 78.61 20.56 23.60
C GLY A 26 78.85 19.38 24.55
N GLU A 27 78.26 18.21 24.28
CA GLU A 27 78.47 16.98 25.01
C GLU A 27 79.37 16.00 24.22
N TRP A 28 80.25 15.30 24.93
CA TRP A 28 81.13 14.24 24.39
C TRP A 28 80.79 12.85 24.93
N LEU A 29 79.93 12.77 25.95
CA LEU A 29 79.52 11.54 26.61
C LEU A 29 78.01 11.31 26.43
N PHE A 30 77.65 10.37 25.57
CA PHE A 30 76.24 10.05 25.28
C PHE A 30 75.81 8.80 26.05
N LYS A 31 74.64 8.87 26.71
CA LYS A 31 74.03 7.69 27.33
C LYS A 31 73.37 6.83 26.24
N LEU A 32 73.54 5.51 26.34
CA LEU A 32 72.86 4.57 25.44
C LEU A 32 71.34 4.69 25.62
N LYS A 33 70.61 4.81 24.51
CA LYS A 33 69.15 4.91 24.50
C LYS A 33 68.55 3.52 24.70
N VAL A 34 67.59 3.40 25.61
CA VAL A 34 66.84 2.15 25.83
C VAL A 34 65.54 2.20 25.05
N ILE A 35 65.32 1.20 24.18
CA ILE A 35 64.08 1.06 23.41
C ILE A 35 63.09 0.25 24.25
N PRO A 36 61.94 0.81 24.66
CA PRO A 36 60.90 0.04 25.34
C PRO A 36 60.17 -0.90 24.37
N ALA A 37 59.47 -1.92 24.87
CA ALA A 37 58.86 -2.98 24.07
C ALA A 37 57.82 -2.53 23.01
N ASN A 38 57.18 -1.36 23.17
CA ASN A 38 56.17 -0.83 22.25
C ASN A 38 56.70 0.30 21.36
N LYS A 39 58.03 0.48 21.30
CA LYS A 39 58.67 1.48 20.44
C LYS A 39 59.72 0.80 19.54
N GLY A 40 60.01 1.46 18.44
CA GLY A 40 61.17 1.16 17.60
C GLY A 40 61.86 2.43 17.15
N TYR A 41 63.15 2.33 16.83
CA TYR A 41 63.88 3.42 16.18
C TYR A 41 63.95 3.17 14.67
N HIS A 42 63.53 4.16 13.89
CA HIS A 42 63.74 4.18 12.45
C HIS A 42 65.17 4.62 12.15
N VAL A 43 65.91 3.75 11.48
CA VAL A 43 67.32 3.97 11.16
C VAL A 43 67.59 3.83 9.67
N ARG A 44 68.62 4.53 9.21
CA ARG A 44 69.10 4.53 7.82
C ARG A 44 70.59 4.19 7.76
N CYS A 45 70.95 3.28 6.87
CA CYS A 45 72.34 3.00 6.57
C CYS A 45 72.96 4.10 5.69
N THR A 46 74.11 4.61 6.08
CA THR A 46 74.87 5.65 5.35
C THR A 46 76.02 5.07 4.52
N ARG A 47 76.56 3.91 4.90
CA ARG A 47 77.69 3.23 4.24
C ARG A 47 77.50 1.73 4.27
N ASP A 48 77.89 1.03 3.21
CA ASP A 48 77.81 -0.43 3.15
C ASP A 48 78.58 -1.07 4.31
N PHE A 49 77.92 -1.95 5.06
CA PHE A 49 78.58 -2.72 6.12
C PHE A 49 77.96 -4.11 6.22
N ILE A 50 78.72 -5.04 6.82
CA ILE A 50 78.26 -6.40 7.07
C ILE A 50 77.77 -6.45 8.51
N ASP A 51 76.46 -6.60 8.67
CA ASP A 51 75.84 -6.83 9.97
C ASP A 51 75.87 -8.32 10.34
N SER A 52 76.10 -8.61 11.62
CA SER A 52 76.10 -9.99 12.14
C SER A 52 74.72 -10.65 12.07
N THR A 53 73.65 -9.86 12.08
CA THR A 53 72.26 -10.36 12.09
C THR A 53 71.57 -10.32 10.74
N ARG A 54 71.77 -9.26 9.94
CA ARG A 54 71.09 -9.05 8.65
C ARG A 54 71.96 -9.35 7.42
N GLY A 55 73.25 -9.64 7.61
CA GLY A 55 74.19 -9.83 6.51
C GLY A 55 74.65 -8.49 5.91
N SER A 56 74.92 -8.47 4.60
CA SER A 56 75.39 -7.27 3.90
C SER A 56 74.26 -6.23 3.78
N VAL A 57 74.37 -5.12 4.51
CA VAL A 57 73.46 -3.97 4.47
C VAL A 57 74.03 -2.93 3.52
N ARG A 58 73.23 -2.48 2.54
CA ARG A 58 73.66 -1.46 1.56
C ARG A 58 73.35 -0.05 2.06
N ALA A 59 74.15 0.91 1.60
CA ALA A 59 73.93 2.32 1.84
C ALA A 59 72.57 2.76 1.29
N GLY A 60 71.82 3.48 2.11
CA GLY A 60 70.45 3.92 1.82
C GLY A 60 69.35 2.98 2.31
N GLU A 61 69.66 1.74 2.72
CA GLU A 61 68.67 0.85 3.32
C GLU A 61 68.14 1.40 4.64
N GLN A 62 66.85 1.24 4.89
CA GLN A 62 66.16 1.74 6.07
C GLN A 62 65.40 0.62 6.75
N TRP A 63 65.41 0.60 8.07
CA TRP A 63 64.66 -0.38 8.85
C TRP A 63 64.28 0.15 10.22
N ILE A 64 63.47 -0.61 10.94
CA ILE A 64 63.09 -0.34 12.31
C ILE A 64 63.82 -1.31 13.24
N VAL A 65 64.44 -0.76 14.29
CA VAL A 65 65.05 -1.51 15.39
C VAL A 65 63.99 -1.65 16.48
N GLU A 66 63.46 -2.86 16.62
CA GLU A 66 62.36 -3.18 17.54
C GLU A 66 62.85 -3.31 18.99
N GLY A 67 62.10 -2.79 19.97
CA GLY A 67 62.34 -3.06 21.39
C GLY A 67 61.84 -4.46 21.83
N PRO A 68 62.15 -4.90 23.06
CA PRO A 68 62.94 -4.23 24.08
C PRO A 68 64.44 -4.53 23.94
N GLN A 69 65.25 -3.52 23.61
CA GLN A 69 66.70 -3.62 23.58
C GLN A 69 67.36 -2.25 23.78
N THR A 70 68.63 -2.23 24.15
CA THR A 70 69.42 -1.00 24.16
C THR A 70 69.90 -0.72 22.75
N PHE A 71 69.63 0.49 22.25
CA PHE A 71 70.11 0.92 20.94
C PHE A 71 71.62 1.14 20.99
N ILE A 72 72.37 0.29 20.28
CA ILE A 72 73.82 0.40 20.15
C ILE A 72 74.10 1.23 18.89
N PRO A 73 74.55 2.50 19.03
CA PRO A 73 74.84 3.34 17.87
C PRO A 73 76.02 2.75 17.07
N ARG A 74 75.92 2.83 15.75
CA ARG A 74 76.99 2.46 14.81
C ARG A 74 77.33 3.64 13.93
N VAL A 75 78.57 3.73 13.48
CA VAL A 75 79.06 4.85 12.67
C VAL A 75 78.36 4.90 11.31
N GLU A 76 77.99 3.72 10.81
CA GLU A 76 77.37 3.52 9.51
C GLU A 76 75.85 3.73 9.55
N VAL A 77 75.23 3.82 10.74
CA VAL A 77 73.78 3.85 10.93
C VAL A 77 73.34 5.18 11.54
N GLU A 78 72.45 5.88 10.85
CA GLU A 78 71.87 7.15 11.27
C GLU A 78 70.45 6.94 11.82
N GLU A 79 70.13 7.56 12.95
CA GLU A 79 68.81 7.57 13.56
C GLU A 79 67.94 8.67 12.92
N LEU A 80 66.78 8.29 12.39
CA LEU A 80 65.83 9.23 11.77
C LEU A 80 64.68 9.61 12.71
N GLY A 81 64.26 8.71 13.61
CA GLY A 81 63.21 9.01 14.59
C GLY A 81 62.64 7.79 15.33
N GLU A 82 61.72 8.04 16.26
CA GLU A 82 60.97 7.02 17.00
C GLU A 82 59.66 6.64 16.29
N VAL A 83 59.32 5.35 16.32
CA VAL A 83 58.05 4.79 15.85
C VAL A 83 57.38 4.09 17.01
N GLU A 84 56.11 4.39 17.26
CA GLU A 84 55.32 3.75 18.31
C GLU A 84 54.46 2.61 17.72
N ALA A 85 54.25 1.56 18.53
CA ALA A 85 53.39 0.45 18.15
C ALA A 85 51.91 0.88 18.13
N LEU A 86 51.20 0.44 17.10
CA LEU A 86 49.77 0.64 16.92
C LEU A 86 48.99 -0.36 17.77
N THR A 87 47.95 0.08 18.46
CA THR A 87 47.16 -0.82 19.33
C THR A 87 45.98 -1.39 18.55
N VAL A 88 45.90 -2.71 18.44
CA VAL A 88 44.80 -3.45 17.81
C VAL A 88 43.89 -4.03 18.87
N GLU A 89 42.65 -3.58 18.89
CA GLU A 89 41.59 -4.13 19.75
C GLU A 89 40.96 -5.37 19.10
N SER A 90 40.23 -6.18 19.86
CA SER A 90 39.65 -7.43 19.34
C SER A 90 38.61 -7.25 18.22
N ASN A 91 38.01 -6.05 18.07
CA ASN A 91 37.06 -5.72 17.01
C ASN A 91 37.62 -4.67 16.02
N THR A 92 38.93 -4.49 16.00
CA THR A 92 39.59 -3.60 15.04
C THR A 92 40.69 -4.33 14.31
N ALA A 93 40.92 -3.92 13.07
CA ALA A 93 42.07 -4.34 12.29
C ALA A 93 42.80 -3.10 11.80
N ILE A 94 44.09 -3.25 11.56
CA ILE A 94 44.89 -2.21 10.95
C ILE A 94 44.99 -2.48 9.46
N LYS A 95 44.68 -1.48 8.65
CA LYS A 95 44.94 -1.49 7.22
C LYS A 95 46.36 -0.99 6.95
N LEU A 96 47.17 -1.87 6.39
CA LEU A 96 48.56 -1.61 6.00
C LEU A 96 48.66 -1.55 4.47
N ARG A 97 49.63 -0.77 3.99
CA ARG A 97 50.00 -0.68 2.58
C ARG A 97 51.50 -0.90 2.44
N ALA A 98 51.91 -1.71 1.46
CA ALA A 98 53.32 -1.97 1.20
C ALA A 98 53.95 -0.77 0.48
N ARG A 99 55.04 -0.22 1.03
CA ARG A 99 55.85 0.83 0.37
C ARG A 99 56.77 0.24 -0.68
N LEU A 100 57.29 -0.96 -0.42
CA LEU A 100 58.26 -1.68 -1.25
C LEU A 100 57.81 -3.12 -1.46
N ASN A 101 58.44 -3.82 -2.40
CA ASN A 101 58.25 -5.27 -2.52
C ASN A 101 59.03 -5.95 -1.39
N PHE A 102 58.35 -6.68 -0.51
CA PHE A 102 58.99 -7.39 0.60
C PHE A 102 58.20 -8.64 0.98
N THR A 103 58.75 -9.44 1.88
CA THR A 103 58.03 -10.59 2.46
C THR A 103 57.61 -10.22 3.88
N ASP A 104 56.31 -10.25 4.13
CA ASP A 104 55.71 -9.93 5.43
C ASP A 104 56.14 -10.96 6.50
N ARG A 105 55.98 -10.63 7.78
CA ARG A 105 56.25 -11.51 8.95
C ARG A 105 55.51 -12.84 8.88
N GLN A 106 54.39 -12.90 8.14
CA GLN A 106 53.61 -14.12 7.89
C GLN A 106 54.13 -14.96 6.70
N GLY A 107 55.22 -14.55 6.05
CA GLY A 107 55.80 -15.25 4.90
C GLY A 107 55.11 -14.97 3.56
N VAL A 108 54.23 -13.96 3.51
CA VAL A 108 53.52 -13.58 2.28
C VAL A 108 54.33 -12.52 1.53
N ALA A 109 54.63 -12.79 0.26
CA ALA A 109 55.27 -11.80 -0.62
C ALA A 109 54.27 -10.70 -0.97
N ARG A 110 54.58 -9.46 -0.60
CA ARG A 110 53.77 -8.27 -0.85
C ARG A 110 54.39 -7.43 -1.97
N VAL A 111 53.54 -6.89 -2.83
CA VAL A 111 53.95 -5.96 -3.91
C VAL A 111 53.75 -4.52 -3.45
N ALA A 112 54.59 -3.61 -3.89
CA ALA A 112 54.46 -2.18 -3.61
C ALA A 112 53.08 -1.65 -4.01
N GLY A 113 52.42 -0.95 -3.09
CA GLY A 113 51.06 -0.44 -3.20
C GLY A 113 49.96 -1.45 -2.86
N GLU A 114 50.29 -2.72 -2.57
CA GLU A 114 49.32 -3.70 -2.08
C GLU A 114 48.83 -3.32 -0.68
N GLU A 115 47.53 -3.48 -0.44
CA GLU A 115 46.89 -3.21 0.85
C GLU A 115 46.37 -4.51 1.47
N TRP A 116 46.56 -4.68 2.78
CA TRP A 116 46.04 -5.83 3.54
C TRP A 116 45.65 -5.44 4.97
N LEU A 117 45.01 -6.37 5.68
CA LEU A 117 44.60 -6.18 7.07
C LEU A 117 45.45 -7.01 8.03
N HIS A 118 45.88 -6.39 9.13
CA HIS A 118 46.42 -7.05 10.30
C HIS A 118 45.34 -7.14 11.38
N ARG A 119 44.97 -8.36 11.79
CA ARG A 119 43.83 -8.65 12.71
C ARG A 119 44.24 -9.15 14.10
N THR A 120 45.53 -9.39 14.32
CA THR A 120 46.00 -9.92 15.62
C THR A 120 45.86 -8.83 16.67
N SER A 121 45.11 -9.10 17.74
CA SER A 121 44.96 -8.17 18.86
C SER A 121 46.28 -8.00 19.60
N GLY A 122 46.63 -6.77 19.93
CA GLY A 122 47.87 -6.44 20.62
C GLY A 122 48.55 -5.19 20.07
N ALA A 123 49.75 -4.92 20.57
CA ALA A 123 50.59 -3.87 20.03
C ALA A 123 51.28 -4.38 18.75
N TYR A 124 51.02 -3.71 17.63
CA TYR A 124 51.64 -3.99 16.34
C TYR A 124 52.60 -2.87 15.99
N LEU A 125 53.90 -3.17 16.00
CA LEU A 125 54.93 -2.25 15.50
C LEU A 125 55.11 -2.49 13.99
N PRO A 126 54.70 -1.55 13.11
CA PRO A 126 54.87 -1.69 11.67
C PRO A 126 56.34 -1.74 11.28
N ALA A 127 56.66 -2.53 10.24
CA ALA A 127 57.98 -2.49 9.62
C ALA A 127 58.17 -1.21 8.79
N TYR A 128 59.40 -0.91 8.35
CA TYR A 128 59.65 0.29 7.53
C TYR A 128 58.93 0.23 6.17
N GLU A 129 58.84 -0.98 5.63
CA GLU A 129 58.18 -1.34 4.38
C GLU A 129 56.65 -1.24 4.48
N GLU A 130 56.12 -1.15 5.70
CA GLU A 130 54.69 -1.08 5.98
C GLU A 130 54.26 0.36 6.26
N GLU A 131 53.26 0.80 5.53
CA GLU A 131 52.62 2.08 5.77
C GLU A 131 51.27 1.87 6.43
N PHE A 132 51.07 2.50 7.58
CA PHE A 132 49.76 2.56 8.22
C PHE A 132 48.80 3.43 7.40
N VAL A 133 47.65 2.89 7.02
CA VAL A 133 46.61 3.63 6.29
C VAL A 133 45.50 4.07 7.23
N SER A 134 44.82 3.12 7.89
CA SER A 134 43.70 3.42 8.78
C SER A 134 43.33 2.23 9.68
N TYR A 135 42.55 2.50 10.73
CA TYR A 135 41.85 1.47 11.50
C TYR A 135 40.53 1.09 10.83
N VAL A 136 40.27 -0.22 10.72
CA VAL A 136 39.02 -0.80 10.22
C VAL A 136 38.29 -1.44 11.38
N ARG A 137 37.10 -0.92 11.71
CA ARG A 137 36.24 -1.48 12.77
C ARG A 137 35.36 -2.57 12.19
N GLY A 138 35.24 -3.69 12.90
CA GLY A 138 34.31 -4.74 12.52
C GLY A 138 32.86 -4.38 12.81
N ALA A 139 31.99 -4.78 11.91
CA ALA A 139 30.55 -4.72 12.12
C ALA A 139 30.15 -5.82 13.09
N VAL A 140 29.51 -5.43 14.19
CA VAL A 140 28.91 -6.38 15.15
C VAL A 140 27.57 -6.81 14.58
N LEU A 141 27.37 -8.11 14.42
CA LEU A 141 26.15 -8.69 13.87
C LEU A 141 25.33 -9.30 15.00
N THR A 142 24.08 -8.85 15.12
CA THR A 142 23.09 -9.45 16.02
C THR A 142 22.22 -10.45 15.27
N GLU A 143 21.41 -11.25 15.97
CA GLU A 143 20.42 -12.13 15.30
C GLU A 143 19.39 -11.36 14.45
N LYS A 144 19.26 -10.05 14.67
CA LYS A 144 18.34 -9.18 13.95
C LYS A 144 19.00 -8.41 12.81
N GLU A 145 20.33 -8.45 12.69
CA GLU A 145 21.08 -7.65 11.73
C GLU A 145 21.96 -8.54 10.86
N ALA A 146 21.97 -8.24 9.56
CA ALA A 146 22.86 -8.81 8.59
C ALA A 146 23.51 -7.69 7.79
N ILE A 147 24.71 -7.94 7.27
CA ILE A 147 25.40 -7.00 6.39
C ILE A 147 25.44 -7.53 4.97
N HIS A 148 25.24 -6.66 4.01
CA HIS A 148 25.44 -6.92 2.59
C HIS A 148 26.83 -6.43 2.18
N LEU A 149 27.60 -7.33 1.60
CA LEU A 149 28.95 -7.07 1.11
C LEU A 149 28.98 -7.16 -0.41
N ARG A 150 29.89 -6.40 -1.01
CA ARG A 150 30.21 -6.47 -2.43
C ARG A 150 31.72 -6.62 -2.61
N ALA A 151 32.12 -7.55 -3.46
CA ALA A 151 33.53 -7.73 -3.83
C ALA A 151 33.97 -6.66 -4.84
N LEU A 152 35.11 -6.02 -4.58
CA LEU A 152 35.76 -5.11 -5.53
C LEU A 152 36.61 -5.84 -6.57
N ARG A 153 37.22 -6.97 -6.18
CA ARG A 153 38.11 -7.79 -7.00
C ARG A 153 37.79 -9.27 -6.79
N ASN A 154 38.40 -10.15 -7.59
CA ASN A 154 38.34 -11.57 -7.34
C ASN A 154 39.25 -11.90 -6.16
N PHE A 155 38.72 -12.48 -5.09
CA PHE A 155 39.50 -12.90 -3.94
C PHE A 155 38.78 -14.04 -3.20
N THR A 156 39.50 -14.68 -2.29
CA THR A 156 38.94 -15.65 -1.35
C THR A 156 38.66 -14.96 -0.02
N ASP A 157 37.40 -14.98 0.39
CA ASP A 157 36.93 -14.47 1.69
C ASP A 157 37.57 -15.26 2.85
N VAL A 158 37.55 -14.67 4.03
CA VAL A 158 38.00 -15.21 5.33
C VAL A 158 37.40 -16.59 5.61
N TYR A 159 36.18 -16.84 5.13
CA TYR A 159 35.50 -18.14 5.27
C TYR A 159 35.87 -19.17 4.19
N GLY A 160 36.88 -18.89 3.36
CA GLY A 160 37.38 -19.82 2.33
C GLY A 160 36.52 -19.88 1.05
N LYS A 161 35.58 -18.95 0.86
CA LYS A 161 34.73 -18.90 -0.35
C LYS A 161 35.34 -17.96 -1.39
N ALA A 162 35.52 -18.45 -2.61
CA ALA A 162 35.97 -17.63 -3.73
C ALA A 162 34.84 -16.69 -4.19
N ARG A 163 35.13 -15.39 -4.27
CA ARG A 163 34.22 -14.34 -4.70
C ARG A 163 34.71 -13.71 -5.99
N LYS A 164 33.78 -13.44 -6.90
CA LYS A 164 34.07 -12.71 -8.14
C LYS A 164 33.84 -11.21 -7.94
N ALA A 165 34.55 -10.38 -8.70
CA ALA A 165 34.37 -8.94 -8.69
C ALA A 165 32.92 -8.57 -9.01
N GLY A 166 32.32 -7.69 -8.19
CA GLY A 166 30.93 -7.28 -8.29
C GLY A 166 29.91 -8.23 -7.66
N GLU A 167 30.31 -9.45 -7.26
CA GLU A 167 29.44 -10.37 -6.54
C GLU A 167 28.98 -9.75 -5.21
N GLN A 168 27.69 -9.90 -4.91
CA GLN A 168 27.11 -9.47 -3.65
C GLN A 168 26.69 -10.67 -2.82
N TRP A 169 26.95 -10.61 -1.52
CA TRP A 169 26.48 -11.62 -0.58
C TRP A 169 26.12 -10.98 0.75
N MET A 170 25.58 -11.79 1.65
CA MET A 170 25.26 -11.35 2.99
C MET A 170 26.00 -12.18 4.03
N ILE A 171 26.33 -11.56 5.16
CA ILE A 171 26.85 -12.23 6.35
C ILE A 171 25.83 -12.05 7.46
N THR A 172 25.55 -13.15 8.16
CA THR A 172 24.63 -13.19 9.30
C THR A 172 25.38 -13.60 10.56
N HIS A 173 24.77 -13.38 11.72
CA HIS A 173 25.29 -13.82 13.01
C HIS A 173 25.68 -15.31 13.07
N LYS A 174 25.03 -16.17 12.26
CA LYS A 174 25.35 -17.62 12.19
C LYS A 174 26.75 -17.92 11.65
N MET A 175 27.30 -17.03 10.82
CA MET A 175 28.64 -17.18 10.26
C MET A 175 29.70 -16.58 11.18
N SER A 176 29.46 -15.35 11.65
CA SER A 176 30.31 -14.68 12.63
C SER A 176 29.50 -13.66 13.42
N SER A 177 29.82 -13.51 14.70
CA SER A 177 29.26 -12.45 15.56
C SER A 177 29.83 -11.07 15.20
N THR A 178 31.01 -11.03 14.58
CA THR A 178 31.74 -9.82 14.28
C THR A 178 32.50 -10.04 12.99
N HIS A 179 32.24 -9.19 12.00
CA HIS A 179 32.90 -9.27 10.72
C HIS A 179 33.63 -7.97 10.42
N ILE A 180 34.95 -8.09 10.25
CA ILE A 180 35.82 -7.00 9.83
C ILE A 180 35.90 -7.07 8.30
N PRO A 181 35.37 -6.06 7.57
CA PRO A 181 35.42 -6.04 6.11
C PRO A 181 36.86 -6.05 5.62
N ASP A 182 37.16 -6.95 4.68
CA ASP A 182 38.49 -7.02 4.05
C ASP A 182 38.72 -5.88 3.06
N VAL A 183 39.97 -5.71 2.59
CA VAL A 183 40.38 -4.66 1.64
C VAL A 183 39.57 -4.73 0.34
N ASN A 184 39.21 -5.94 -0.09
CA ASN A 184 38.43 -6.18 -1.32
C ASN A 184 36.91 -6.22 -1.08
N GLU A 185 36.45 -5.91 0.14
CA GLU A 185 35.05 -5.94 0.53
C GLU A 185 34.53 -4.54 0.84
N VAL A 186 33.30 -4.27 0.41
CA VAL A 186 32.60 -3.03 0.75
C VAL A 186 31.24 -3.39 1.32
N ILE A 187 30.97 -2.91 2.54
CA ILE A 187 29.62 -2.95 3.13
C ILE A 187 28.74 -2.02 2.31
N THR A 188 27.73 -2.60 1.65
CA THR A 188 26.77 -1.87 0.84
C THR A 188 25.56 -1.44 1.67
N ALA A 189 25.04 -2.34 2.52
CA ALA A 189 23.87 -2.07 3.34
C ALA A 189 23.86 -2.94 4.61
N THR A 190 23.20 -2.46 5.66
CA THR A 190 22.82 -3.24 6.84
C THR A 190 21.33 -3.56 6.73
N VAL A 191 20.97 -4.84 6.82
CA VAL A 191 19.62 -5.35 6.62
C VAL A 191 19.11 -5.95 7.91
N ASN A 192 17.90 -5.54 8.30
CA ASN A 192 17.23 -6.09 9.46
C ASN A 192 16.45 -7.36 9.11
N ALA A 193 16.37 -8.27 10.07
CA ALA A 193 15.56 -9.48 9.97
C ALA A 193 14.07 -9.11 9.88
N ILE A 194 13.39 -9.68 8.89
CA ILE A 194 11.93 -9.64 8.79
C ILE A 194 11.40 -10.81 9.60
N ILE A 195 10.52 -10.50 10.55
CA ILE A 195 9.91 -11.49 11.42
C ILE A 195 8.46 -11.64 10.97
N LEU A 196 8.11 -12.83 10.47
CA LEU A 196 6.74 -13.19 10.14
C LEU A 196 6.14 -13.98 11.29
N SER A 197 4.94 -13.57 11.72
CA SER A 197 4.10 -14.35 12.64
C SER A 197 3.32 -15.43 11.89
N LYS A 198 2.72 -16.39 12.61
CA LYS A 198 1.90 -17.48 12.02
C LYS A 198 0.84 -16.99 11.02
N ASN A 199 0.23 -15.85 11.31
CA ASN A 199 -0.88 -15.29 10.54
C ASN A 199 -0.42 -14.18 9.58
N GLN A 200 0.86 -14.10 9.25
CA GLN A 200 1.43 -13.09 8.36
C GLN A 200 2.13 -13.73 7.17
N TYR A 201 2.15 -13.01 6.06
CA TYR A 201 2.88 -13.38 4.85
C TYR A 201 3.46 -12.13 4.19
N CYS A 202 4.45 -12.32 3.34
CA CYS A 202 4.99 -11.25 2.51
C CYS A 202 5.33 -11.76 1.12
N ILE A 203 5.31 -10.85 0.15
CA ILE A 203 5.67 -11.16 -1.23
C ILE A 203 7.06 -10.58 -1.51
N VAL A 204 8.00 -11.46 -1.81
CA VAL A 204 9.37 -11.11 -2.20
C VAL A 204 9.45 -11.07 -3.71
N LYS A 205 9.95 -9.98 -4.26
CA LYS A 205 10.26 -9.80 -5.68
C LYS A 205 11.72 -10.15 -5.92
N ASP A 206 11.96 -10.77 -7.08
CA ASP A 206 13.28 -11.18 -7.57
C ASP A 206 13.98 -12.15 -6.59
N PRO A 207 13.31 -13.24 -6.16
CA PRO A 207 13.87 -14.17 -5.18
C PRO A 207 15.15 -14.82 -5.73
N VAL A 208 16.12 -15.03 -4.86
CA VAL A 208 17.38 -15.68 -5.23
C VAL A 208 17.19 -17.20 -5.23
N GLY A 209 17.55 -17.87 -6.33
CA GLY A 209 17.48 -19.33 -6.41
C GLY A 209 18.51 -20.02 -5.51
N ASP A 210 18.48 -21.36 -5.50
CA ASP A 210 19.48 -22.17 -4.77
C ASP A 210 20.90 -22.00 -5.34
N GLU A 211 21.00 -21.64 -6.63
CA GLU A 211 22.27 -21.31 -7.30
C GLU A 211 22.84 -19.94 -6.92
N GLY A 212 22.15 -19.16 -6.06
CA GLY A 212 22.62 -17.84 -5.62
C GLY A 212 22.40 -16.73 -6.65
N ILE A 213 21.59 -16.97 -7.68
CA ILE A 213 21.25 -15.99 -8.74
C ILE A 213 19.82 -15.49 -8.56
N ASN A 214 19.62 -14.18 -8.67
CA ASN A 214 18.32 -13.52 -8.60
C ASN A 214 17.46 -13.89 -9.81
N GLN A 215 16.23 -14.35 -9.56
CA GLN A 215 15.26 -14.66 -10.61
C GLN A 215 14.42 -13.41 -10.92
N PHE A 216 14.97 -12.52 -11.76
CA PHE A 216 14.30 -11.26 -12.11
C PHE A 216 12.90 -11.48 -12.69
N GLY A 217 11.95 -10.67 -12.24
CA GLY A 217 10.55 -10.69 -12.66
C GLY A 217 9.67 -11.68 -11.91
N LYS A 218 10.26 -12.66 -11.20
CA LYS A 218 9.49 -13.60 -10.39
C LYS A 218 9.14 -13.01 -9.03
N ARG A 219 8.06 -13.53 -8.46
CA ARG A 219 7.63 -13.23 -7.09
C ARG A 219 7.52 -14.53 -6.31
N GLU A 220 7.78 -14.46 -5.01
CA GLU A 220 7.72 -15.57 -4.09
C GLU A 220 6.91 -15.15 -2.86
N VAL A 221 5.93 -15.96 -2.46
CA VAL A 221 5.18 -15.74 -1.22
C VAL A 221 5.87 -16.51 -0.10
N ARG A 222 6.39 -15.79 0.91
CA ARG A 222 6.92 -16.39 2.15
C ARG A 222 5.86 -16.33 3.23
N ARG A 223 5.62 -17.46 3.91
CA ARG A 223 4.58 -17.63 4.93
C ARG A 223 5.08 -18.46 6.11
N GLY A 224 4.47 -18.24 7.27
CA GLY A 224 4.73 -19.00 8.50
C GLY A 224 5.62 -18.26 9.49
N GLU A 225 5.76 -18.83 10.68
CA GLU A 225 6.64 -18.31 11.73
C GLU A 225 8.10 -18.45 11.29
N CYS A 226 8.63 -17.39 10.68
CA CYS A 226 9.97 -17.38 10.13
C CYS A 226 10.61 -16.01 10.34
N SER A 227 11.84 -16.02 10.85
CA SER A 227 12.75 -14.88 10.79
C SER A 227 13.72 -15.08 9.63
N PHE A 228 13.71 -14.18 8.66
CA PHE A 228 14.64 -14.24 7.53
C PHE A 228 15.13 -12.85 7.13
N PHE A 229 16.21 -12.82 6.36
CA PHE A 229 16.79 -11.59 5.81
C PHE A 229 16.55 -11.54 4.31
N LEU A 230 16.38 -10.34 3.76
CA LEU A 230 16.38 -10.16 2.31
C LEU A 230 17.80 -10.35 1.78
N ARG A 231 17.95 -11.22 0.79
CA ARG A 231 19.23 -11.38 0.09
C ARG A 231 19.50 -10.18 -0.82
N PRO A 232 20.76 -9.92 -1.20
CA PRO A 232 21.08 -8.84 -2.13
C PRO A 232 20.24 -8.92 -3.41
N GLY A 233 19.56 -7.83 -3.74
CA GLY A 233 18.67 -7.73 -4.90
C GLY A 233 17.25 -8.29 -4.71
N GLU A 234 16.92 -8.89 -3.56
CA GLU A 234 15.53 -9.16 -3.18
C GLU A 234 14.87 -7.86 -2.70
N SER A 235 13.59 -7.66 -3.05
CA SER A 235 12.81 -6.54 -2.54
C SER A 235 11.42 -7.00 -2.09
N LEU A 236 10.86 -6.36 -1.08
CA LEU A 236 9.48 -6.63 -0.66
C LEU A 236 8.49 -5.86 -1.52
N VAL A 237 7.45 -6.54 -1.97
CA VAL A 237 6.29 -5.90 -2.60
C VAL A 237 5.33 -5.48 -1.50
N GLY A 238 5.41 -4.21 -1.10
CA GLY A 238 4.64 -3.68 0.02
C GLY A 238 5.20 -4.08 1.39
N GLU A 239 4.35 -4.07 2.41
CA GLU A 239 4.70 -4.46 3.78
C GLU A 239 4.26 -5.90 4.10
N VAL A 240 4.61 -6.38 5.30
CA VAL A 240 4.13 -7.67 5.80
C VAL A 240 2.60 -7.61 5.94
N GLN A 241 1.89 -8.49 5.23
CA GLN A 241 0.45 -8.56 5.21
C GLN A 241 -0.06 -9.64 6.17
N SER A 242 -1.22 -9.40 6.78
CA SER A 242 -1.89 -10.42 7.57
C SER A 242 -2.71 -11.34 6.66
N MET A 243 -2.84 -12.61 7.04
CA MET A 243 -3.61 -13.60 6.33
C MET A 243 -5.08 -13.18 6.26
N ASN A 244 -5.74 -13.44 5.12
CA ASN A 244 -7.14 -13.10 4.96
C ASN A 244 -7.99 -14.14 5.70
N ALA A 245 -8.48 -13.78 6.88
CA ALA A 245 -9.45 -14.56 7.62
C ALA A 245 -10.84 -14.40 6.98
N ILE A 246 -11.38 -15.50 6.45
CA ILE A 246 -12.70 -15.54 5.83
C ILE A 246 -13.68 -16.13 6.85
N GLY A 247 -14.75 -15.40 7.19
CA GLY A 247 -15.82 -15.91 8.03
C GLY A 247 -16.78 -16.85 7.30
N LYS A 248 -17.67 -17.53 8.03
CA LYS A 248 -18.72 -18.42 7.44
C LYS A 248 -19.64 -17.68 6.46
N ASN A 249 -19.90 -16.40 6.73
CA ASN A 249 -20.79 -15.56 5.93
C ASN A 249 -20.03 -14.62 5.00
N GLU A 250 -18.76 -14.92 4.72
CA GLU A 250 -17.90 -14.11 3.89
C GLU A 250 -17.25 -14.97 2.81
N ALA A 251 -16.83 -14.30 1.75
CA ALA A 251 -16.10 -14.89 0.64
C ALA A 251 -15.09 -13.89 0.08
N LEU A 252 -14.02 -14.40 -0.49
CA LEU A 252 -13.08 -13.59 -1.28
C LEU A 252 -13.35 -13.84 -2.76
N LEU A 253 -13.49 -12.75 -3.52
CA LEU A 253 -13.46 -12.78 -4.97
C LEU A 253 -12.00 -12.77 -5.42
N LEU A 254 -11.58 -13.88 -6.01
CA LEU A 254 -10.23 -14.09 -6.50
C LEU A 254 -10.21 -14.02 -8.02
N GLN A 255 -9.08 -13.59 -8.58
CA GLN A 255 -8.83 -13.60 -10.01
C GLN A 255 -7.48 -14.25 -10.30
N ALA A 256 -7.43 -15.15 -11.28
CA ALA A 256 -6.21 -15.77 -11.75
C ALA A 256 -5.44 -14.78 -12.64
N LEU A 257 -4.15 -14.60 -12.39
CA LEU A 257 -3.24 -13.84 -13.24
C LEU A 257 -2.59 -14.75 -14.29
N GLU A 258 -2.23 -15.97 -13.88
CA GLU A 258 -1.62 -16.99 -14.72
C GLU A 258 -2.43 -18.28 -14.68
N LYS A 259 -2.12 -19.21 -15.60
CA LYS A 259 -2.71 -20.55 -15.57
C LYS A 259 -2.08 -21.34 -14.42
N PHE A 260 -2.88 -21.74 -13.45
CA PHE A 260 -2.41 -22.59 -12.35
C PHE A 260 -3.46 -23.64 -11.97
N GLU A 261 -3.00 -24.67 -11.28
CA GLU A 261 -3.87 -25.70 -10.69
C GLU A 261 -4.11 -25.37 -9.21
N ASP A 262 -5.40 -25.24 -8.86
CA ASP A 262 -5.83 -24.97 -7.50
C ASP A 262 -5.67 -26.22 -6.61
N CYS A 263 -5.66 -26.05 -5.30
CA CYS A 263 -5.56 -27.14 -4.32
C CYS A 263 -6.70 -28.18 -4.47
N GLY A 264 -7.81 -27.81 -5.11
CA GLY A 264 -8.93 -28.69 -5.45
C GLY A 264 -8.82 -29.39 -6.81
N GLY A 265 -7.66 -29.33 -7.49
CA GLY A 265 -7.45 -29.96 -8.80
C GLY A 265 -8.16 -29.28 -9.97
N THR A 266 -8.70 -28.07 -9.76
CA THR A 266 -9.32 -27.28 -10.83
C THR A 266 -8.26 -26.40 -11.48
N VAL A 267 -8.10 -26.53 -12.80
CA VAL A 267 -7.20 -25.67 -13.58
C VAL A 267 -7.90 -24.34 -13.85
N ARG A 268 -7.33 -23.25 -13.36
CA ARG A 268 -7.84 -21.89 -13.58
C ARG A 268 -7.14 -21.25 -14.76
N MET A 269 -7.91 -20.59 -15.61
CA MET A 269 -7.39 -19.81 -16.74
C MET A 269 -7.07 -18.38 -16.32
N PRO A 270 -6.09 -17.71 -16.96
CA PRO A 270 -5.80 -16.31 -16.66
C PRO A 270 -7.05 -15.44 -16.91
N GLY A 271 -7.34 -14.56 -15.96
CA GLY A 271 -8.51 -13.67 -15.96
C GLY A 271 -9.78 -14.29 -15.35
N GLU A 272 -9.82 -15.60 -15.11
CA GLU A 272 -10.95 -16.29 -14.50
C GLU A 272 -11.17 -15.81 -13.06
N LYS A 273 -12.42 -15.55 -12.70
CA LYS A 273 -12.82 -15.10 -11.36
C LYS A 273 -13.60 -16.20 -10.66
N TRP A 274 -13.28 -16.47 -9.39
CA TRP A 274 -14.03 -17.42 -8.58
C TRP A 274 -14.19 -16.92 -7.15
N LEU A 275 -15.14 -17.50 -6.42
CA LEU A 275 -15.38 -17.18 -5.02
C LEU A 275 -14.78 -18.26 -4.12
N LEU A 276 -13.91 -17.83 -3.21
CA LEU A 276 -13.46 -18.68 -2.11
C LEU A 276 -14.38 -18.47 -0.91
N ARG A 277 -15.17 -19.50 -0.57
CA ARG A 277 -16.11 -19.52 0.57
C ARG A 277 -15.56 -20.39 1.69
N GLY A 278 -15.81 -20.00 2.93
CA GLY A 278 -15.60 -20.87 4.09
C GLY A 278 -14.84 -20.21 5.23
N ALA A 279 -14.98 -20.81 6.42
CA ALA A 279 -14.26 -20.40 7.63
C ALA A 279 -12.79 -20.85 7.58
N THR A 280 -12.02 -20.26 6.68
CA THR A 280 -10.63 -20.62 6.42
C THR A 280 -9.77 -19.37 6.33
N GLU A 281 -8.53 -19.49 6.78
CA GLU A 281 -7.52 -18.47 6.55
C GLU A 281 -6.89 -18.69 5.17
N TYR A 282 -6.86 -17.66 4.33
CA TYR A 282 -6.36 -17.75 2.96
C TYR A 282 -5.18 -16.82 2.72
N ILE A 283 -4.10 -17.38 2.15
CA ILE A 283 -2.95 -16.62 1.65
C ILE A 283 -2.99 -16.65 0.13
N PRO A 284 -3.04 -15.50 -0.55
CA PRO A 284 -3.01 -15.46 -2.00
C PRO A 284 -1.67 -16.00 -2.52
N ARG A 285 -1.74 -16.84 -3.55
CA ARG A 285 -0.55 -17.25 -4.33
C ARG A 285 -0.11 -16.09 -5.21
N VAL A 286 1.11 -16.18 -5.75
CA VAL A 286 1.67 -15.21 -6.70
C VAL A 286 0.76 -15.03 -7.92
N ASP A 287 0.14 -16.12 -8.36
CA ASP A 287 -0.68 -16.19 -9.57
C ASP A 287 -2.13 -15.76 -9.32
N VAL A 288 -2.47 -15.32 -8.11
CA VAL A 288 -3.85 -14.99 -7.71
C VAL A 288 -3.91 -13.58 -7.13
N CYS A 289 -4.82 -12.78 -7.66
CA CYS A 289 -5.15 -11.47 -7.14
C CYS A 289 -6.45 -11.53 -6.32
N VAL A 290 -6.46 -10.91 -5.13
CA VAL A 290 -7.68 -10.70 -4.33
C VAL A 290 -8.32 -9.41 -4.80
N LEU A 291 -9.53 -9.49 -5.38
CA LEU A 291 -10.24 -8.32 -5.90
C LEU A 291 -11.11 -7.66 -4.83
N GLU A 292 -11.97 -8.44 -4.19
CA GLU A 292 -13.02 -7.92 -3.30
C GLU A 292 -13.35 -8.93 -2.20
N ARG A 293 -13.65 -8.42 -0.99
CA ARG A 293 -14.24 -9.21 0.09
C ARG A 293 -15.75 -9.04 0.05
N ARG A 294 -16.48 -10.14 -0.06
CA ARG A 294 -17.94 -10.17 -0.18
C ARG A 294 -18.56 -10.79 1.05
N GLY A 295 -19.58 -10.13 1.60
CA GLY A 295 -20.40 -10.65 2.70
C GLY A 295 -21.75 -11.14 2.20
N VAL A 296 -22.40 -12.01 2.98
CA VAL A 296 -23.83 -12.27 2.83
C VAL A 296 -24.61 -11.00 3.15
N ILE A 297 -25.47 -10.58 2.24
CA ILE A 297 -26.41 -9.48 2.44
C ILE A 297 -27.67 -10.08 3.06
N ALA A 298 -27.97 -9.70 4.31
CA ALA A 298 -29.20 -10.11 4.96
C ALA A 298 -30.38 -9.37 4.31
N LEU A 299 -31.33 -10.12 3.77
CA LEU A 299 -32.56 -9.60 3.17
C LEU A 299 -33.76 -10.23 3.88
N ASP A 300 -34.70 -9.39 4.31
CA ASP A 300 -36.00 -9.84 4.83
C ASP A 300 -37.03 -10.02 3.70
N LYS A 301 -38.18 -10.65 3.99
CA LYS A 301 -39.25 -10.99 3.01
C LYS A 301 -39.70 -9.83 2.12
N ASN A 302 -39.66 -8.61 2.65
CA ASN A 302 -40.09 -7.38 1.96
C ASN A 302 -38.91 -6.53 1.47
N GLU A 303 -37.69 -7.07 1.52
CA GLU A 303 -36.47 -6.43 1.07
C GLU A 303 -35.83 -7.22 -0.05
N GLY A 304 -35.08 -6.50 -0.89
CA GLY A 304 -34.40 -7.08 -2.02
C GLY A 304 -33.32 -6.16 -2.56
N ILE A 305 -32.53 -6.71 -3.48
CA ILE A 305 -31.44 -6.02 -4.16
C ILE A 305 -31.53 -6.24 -5.67
N TYR A 306 -31.03 -5.28 -6.42
CA TYR A 306 -30.79 -5.44 -7.84
C TYR A 306 -29.40 -6.01 -8.09
N VAL A 307 -29.33 -7.08 -8.86
CA VAL A 307 -28.09 -7.77 -9.19
C VAL A 307 -27.98 -7.84 -10.70
N MET A 308 -26.83 -7.41 -11.22
CA MET A 308 -26.48 -7.49 -12.63
C MET A 308 -25.39 -8.51 -12.82
N ASN A 309 -25.57 -9.37 -13.83
CA ASN A 309 -24.53 -10.27 -14.26
C ASN A 309 -23.60 -9.58 -15.27
N THR A 310 -22.30 -9.51 -14.99
CA THR A 310 -21.29 -8.88 -15.85
C THR A 310 -21.07 -9.65 -17.16
N THR A 311 -21.34 -10.96 -17.22
CA THR A 311 -21.14 -11.74 -18.46
C THR A 311 -22.33 -11.65 -19.40
N THR A 312 -23.56 -11.71 -18.87
CA THR A 312 -24.77 -11.67 -19.70
C THR A 312 -25.37 -10.27 -19.84
N GLY A 313 -25.00 -9.33 -18.94
CA GLY A 313 -25.63 -8.01 -18.83
C GLY A 313 -27.05 -8.05 -18.27
N GLU A 314 -27.55 -9.22 -17.87
CA GLU A 314 -28.91 -9.35 -17.36
C GLU A 314 -29.03 -8.82 -15.92
N VAL A 315 -29.99 -7.94 -15.71
CA VAL A 315 -30.33 -7.40 -14.38
C VAL A 315 -31.55 -8.13 -13.84
N ARG A 316 -31.47 -8.59 -12.59
CA ARG A 316 -32.55 -9.29 -11.88
C ARG A 316 -32.73 -8.77 -10.47
N THR A 317 -33.90 -9.01 -9.90
CA THR A 317 -34.21 -8.77 -8.50
C THR A 317 -34.04 -10.05 -7.69
N VAL A 318 -33.44 -9.93 -6.50
CA VAL A 318 -33.39 -11.00 -5.49
C VAL A 318 -34.10 -10.47 -4.25
N ILE A 319 -35.09 -11.21 -3.74
CA ILE A 319 -36.01 -10.76 -2.70
C ILE A 319 -36.13 -11.86 -1.63
N GLY A 320 -36.19 -11.46 -0.36
CA GLY A 320 -36.70 -12.31 0.71
C GLY A 320 -35.77 -13.36 1.30
N GLU A 321 -34.56 -13.52 0.75
CA GLU A 321 -33.58 -14.51 1.20
C GLU A 321 -32.20 -13.89 1.34
N PRO A 322 -31.41 -14.27 2.37
CA PRO A 322 -30.05 -13.78 2.51
C PRO A 322 -29.22 -14.20 1.29
N TYR A 323 -28.65 -13.22 0.59
CA TYR A 323 -28.01 -13.45 -0.70
C TYR A 323 -26.54 -13.05 -0.66
N MET A 324 -25.70 -13.88 -1.28
CA MET A 324 -24.30 -13.58 -1.54
C MET A 324 -24.09 -13.50 -3.05
N LEU A 325 -23.55 -12.37 -3.51
CA LEU A 325 -23.24 -12.13 -4.93
C LEU A 325 -22.32 -13.23 -5.49
N LYS A 326 -22.69 -13.78 -6.63
CA LYS A 326 -21.87 -14.76 -7.37
C LYS A 326 -20.69 -14.10 -8.08
N GLU A 327 -19.78 -14.90 -8.61
CA GLU A 327 -18.49 -14.53 -9.21
C GLU A 327 -18.60 -13.42 -10.27
N HIS A 328 -19.63 -13.51 -11.10
CA HIS A 328 -19.91 -12.56 -12.19
C HIS A 328 -21.06 -11.61 -11.87
N GLU A 329 -21.44 -11.48 -10.60
CA GLU A 329 -22.53 -10.60 -10.18
C GLU A 329 -22.00 -9.36 -9.46
N VAL A 330 -22.66 -8.24 -9.74
CA VAL A 330 -22.42 -6.94 -9.13
C VAL A 330 -23.75 -6.32 -8.74
N LEU A 331 -23.77 -5.53 -7.67
CA LEU A 331 -24.94 -4.73 -7.30
C LEU A 331 -25.21 -3.69 -8.38
N TRP A 332 -26.44 -3.66 -8.87
CA TRP A 332 -26.87 -2.69 -9.89
C TRP A 332 -27.62 -1.54 -9.25
N GLU A 333 -27.31 -0.32 -9.67
CA GLU A 333 -27.97 0.88 -9.15
C GLU A 333 -29.11 1.29 -10.08
N LYS A 334 -30.32 1.37 -9.52
CA LYS A 334 -31.49 1.89 -10.25
C LYS A 334 -31.68 3.36 -9.95
N ASP A 335 -31.37 4.19 -10.94
CA ASP A 335 -31.72 5.60 -10.92
C ASP A 335 -33.20 5.79 -11.26
N LEU A 336 -33.83 6.75 -10.57
CA LEU A 336 -35.21 7.18 -10.79
C LEU A 336 -35.21 8.67 -11.12
N SER A 337 -36.32 9.16 -11.69
CA SER A 337 -36.52 10.59 -11.83
C SER A 337 -36.59 11.27 -10.46
N PRO A 338 -36.09 12.51 -10.33
CA PRO A 338 -36.08 13.22 -9.06
C PRO A 338 -37.49 13.40 -8.48
N ASP A 339 -38.49 13.60 -9.33
CA ASP A 339 -39.90 13.68 -8.93
C ASP A 339 -40.37 12.39 -8.23
N VAL A 340 -39.96 11.22 -8.73
CA VAL A 340 -40.33 9.93 -8.11
C VAL A 340 -39.59 9.73 -6.79
N GLU A 341 -38.32 10.12 -6.70
CA GLU A 341 -37.56 10.00 -5.45
C GLU A 341 -38.12 10.88 -4.33
N GLU A 342 -38.54 12.11 -4.66
CA GLU A 342 -39.23 13.00 -3.74
C GLU A 342 -40.59 12.40 -3.30
N LEU A 343 -41.39 11.89 -4.24
CA LEU A 343 -42.68 11.27 -3.94
C LEU A 343 -42.55 10.00 -3.08
N LEU A 344 -41.48 9.23 -3.25
CA LEU A 344 -41.21 8.05 -2.42
C LEU A 344 -40.80 8.42 -0.98
N ALA A 345 -40.23 9.61 -0.78
CA ALA A 345 -39.95 10.14 0.55
C ALA A 345 -41.24 10.62 1.25
N CYS A 346 -42.24 11.09 0.50
CA CYS A 346 -43.54 11.48 1.02
C CYS A 346 -44.35 10.21 1.47
N PRO A 347 -44.81 10.09 2.73
CA PRO A 347 -45.49 8.89 3.24
C PRO A 347 -46.84 8.60 2.57
N THR A 348 -47.46 9.63 1.99
CA THR A 348 -48.70 9.54 1.21
C THR A 348 -48.48 9.39 -0.28
N GLY A 349 -47.23 9.41 -0.77
CA GLY A 349 -46.91 9.38 -2.19
C GLY A 349 -47.49 10.55 -2.99
N CYS A 350 -47.84 11.66 -2.32
CA CYS A 350 -48.41 12.86 -2.94
C CYS A 350 -47.72 14.10 -2.37
N CYS A 351 -47.25 14.99 -3.23
CA CYS A 351 -46.59 16.23 -2.83
C CYS A 351 -47.05 17.40 -3.73
N ARG A 352 -47.27 18.58 -3.13
CA ARG A 352 -47.72 19.77 -3.85
C ARG A 352 -46.54 20.41 -4.56
N CYS A 353 -46.74 20.88 -5.80
CA CYS A 353 -45.67 21.51 -6.57
C CYS A 353 -45.07 22.75 -5.88
N SER A 354 -45.81 23.41 -4.99
CA SER A 354 -45.37 24.57 -4.20
C SER A 354 -44.49 24.24 -3.00
N GLU A 355 -44.53 22.99 -2.53
CA GLU A 355 -43.80 22.52 -1.33
C GLU A 355 -42.54 21.72 -1.73
N ARG A 356 -42.16 21.76 -3.01
CA ARG A 356 -40.99 21.02 -3.52
C ARG A 356 -39.70 21.71 -3.16
N ASP A 357 -38.74 20.91 -2.73
CA ASP A 357 -37.37 21.34 -2.53
C ASP A 357 -36.57 21.14 -3.83
N PRO A 358 -36.14 22.20 -4.52
CA PRO A 358 -35.43 22.08 -5.80
C PRO A 358 -34.04 21.41 -5.69
N ASN A 359 -33.52 21.28 -4.47
CA ASN A 359 -32.23 20.63 -4.16
C ASN A 359 -32.41 19.30 -3.41
N PHE A 360 -33.58 18.66 -3.49
CA PHE A 360 -33.81 17.40 -2.81
C PHE A 360 -32.77 16.34 -3.23
N THR A 361 -32.01 15.85 -2.24
CA THR A 361 -31.03 14.78 -2.45
C THR A 361 -31.52 13.53 -1.73
N SER A 362 -31.80 12.50 -2.49
CA SER A 362 -32.22 11.20 -1.96
C SER A 362 -31.10 10.54 -1.15
N SER A 363 -31.40 10.14 0.09
CA SER A 363 -30.49 9.34 0.95
C SER A 363 -30.62 7.83 0.71
N ARG A 364 -31.37 7.42 -0.32
CA ARG A 364 -31.68 6.02 -0.62
C ARG A 364 -30.46 5.27 -1.14
N ALA A 365 -30.27 4.05 -0.65
CA ALA A 365 -29.37 3.09 -1.26
C ALA A 365 -29.92 2.63 -2.63
N LYS A 366 -29.31 3.08 -3.73
CA LYS A 366 -29.80 2.86 -5.11
C LYS A 366 -29.85 1.40 -5.55
N HIS A 367 -29.02 0.55 -4.95
CA HIS A 367 -28.96 -0.89 -5.24
C HIS A 367 -30.05 -1.70 -4.54
N ARG A 368 -30.75 -1.13 -3.55
CA ARG A 368 -31.87 -1.79 -2.88
C ARG A 368 -33.13 -1.67 -3.73
N ILE A 369 -33.97 -2.69 -3.65
CA ILE A 369 -35.25 -2.73 -4.35
C ILE A 369 -36.13 -1.57 -3.88
N ILE A 370 -36.76 -0.91 -4.85
CA ILE A 370 -37.68 0.19 -4.55
C ILE A 370 -39.00 -0.43 -4.11
N ARG A 371 -39.46 -0.02 -2.93
CA ARG A 371 -40.72 -0.45 -2.34
C ARG A 371 -41.65 0.75 -2.17
N PHE A 372 -42.92 0.56 -2.47
CA PHE A 372 -43.95 1.57 -2.23
C PHE A 372 -45.21 0.91 -1.65
N ASN A 373 -45.70 1.44 -0.53
CA ASN A 373 -46.90 0.91 0.11
C ASN A 373 -48.14 1.64 -0.45
N VAL A 374 -48.97 0.93 -1.22
CA VAL A 374 -50.17 1.50 -1.80
C VAL A 374 -51.26 1.59 -0.75
N GLN A 375 -51.84 2.78 -0.57
CA GLN A 375 -52.87 3.01 0.44
C GLN A 375 -54.19 2.30 0.10
N HIS A 376 -55.05 2.15 1.11
CA HIS A 376 -56.41 1.63 0.90
C HIS A 376 -57.17 2.49 -0.12
N ASN A 377 -57.91 1.83 -1.02
CA ASN A 377 -58.66 2.47 -2.11
C ASN A 377 -57.78 3.38 -3.00
N ALA A 378 -56.50 3.05 -3.13
CA ALA A 378 -55.60 3.68 -4.08
C ALA A 378 -55.11 2.68 -5.12
N ALA A 379 -54.70 3.20 -6.27
CA ALA A 379 -54.13 2.43 -7.38
C ALA A 379 -52.80 3.08 -7.79
N VAL A 380 -51.81 2.26 -8.11
CA VAL A 380 -50.55 2.72 -8.70
C VAL A 380 -50.39 2.09 -10.08
N GLN A 381 -49.94 2.90 -11.03
CA GLN A 381 -49.57 2.43 -12.36
C GLN A 381 -48.04 2.28 -12.44
N ILE A 382 -47.61 1.12 -12.91
CA ILE A 382 -46.22 0.76 -13.12
C ILE A 382 -46.08 0.37 -14.58
N TYR A 383 -45.08 0.91 -15.26
CA TYR A 383 -44.81 0.57 -16.65
C TYR A 383 -43.60 -0.37 -16.72
N ASP A 384 -43.80 -1.56 -17.29
CA ASP A 384 -42.70 -2.50 -17.59
C ASP A 384 -42.20 -2.22 -19.00
N TYR A 385 -40.96 -1.74 -19.13
CA TYR A 385 -40.33 -1.44 -20.41
C TYR A 385 -39.94 -2.68 -21.22
N LYS A 386 -39.67 -3.81 -20.54
CA LYS A 386 -39.31 -5.06 -21.18
C LYS A 386 -40.53 -5.70 -21.84
N GLN A 387 -41.65 -5.73 -21.13
CA GLN A 387 -42.92 -6.28 -21.65
C GLN A 387 -43.74 -5.25 -22.45
N LYS A 388 -43.40 -3.96 -22.36
CA LYS A 388 -44.16 -2.83 -22.92
C LYS A 388 -45.63 -2.83 -22.50
N LYS A 389 -45.87 -3.17 -21.23
CA LYS A 389 -47.22 -3.27 -20.66
C LYS A 389 -47.30 -2.48 -19.35
N PRO A 390 -48.33 -1.65 -19.15
CA PRO A 390 -48.63 -1.12 -17.84
C PRO A 390 -49.27 -2.20 -16.96
N ARG A 391 -48.78 -2.36 -15.73
CA ARG A 391 -49.49 -3.08 -14.68
C ARG A 391 -50.06 -2.10 -13.67
N VAL A 392 -51.30 -2.36 -13.25
CA VAL A 392 -51.97 -1.58 -12.21
C VAL A 392 -52.03 -2.41 -10.94
N VAL A 393 -51.60 -1.82 -9.83
CA VAL A 393 -51.64 -2.47 -8.52
C VAL A 393 -52.60 -1.70 -7.61
N LEU A 394 -53.63 -2.40 -7.14
CA LEU A 394 -54.59 -1.88 -6.18
C LEU A 394 -54.07 -2.10 -4.75
N GLY A 395 -54.30 -1.11 -3.88
CA GLY A 395 -54.01 -1.22 -2.45
C GLY A 395 -55.07 -2.02 -1.67
N PRO A 396 -54.74 -2.56 -0.48
CA PRO A 396 -53.51 -2.32 0.28
C PRO A 396 -52.42 -3.38 0.03
N ASN A 397 -51.56 -3.13 -0.96
CA ASN A 397 -50.50 -4.05 -1.35
C ASN A 397 -49.15 -3.32 -1.39
N LEU A 398 -48.09 -4.03 -1.04
CA LEU A 398 -46.72 -3.56 -1.21
C LEU A 398 -46.27 -3.79 -2.65
N VAL A 399 -45.89 -2.72 -3.33
CA VAL A 399 -45.30 -2.78 -4.66
C VAL A 399 -43.78 -2.86 -4.51
N MET A 400 -43.17 -3.82 -5.21
CA MET A 400 -41.74 -3.89 -5.44
C MET A 400 -41.48 -3.72 -6.94
N LEU A 401 -40.56 -2.81 -7.29
CA LEU A 401 -40.19 -2.57 -8.68
C LEU A 401 -39.11 -3.55 -9.15
N SER A 402 -39.33 -4.11 -10.33
CA SER A 402 -38.34 -4.82 -11.12
C SER A 402 -37.35 -3.83 -11.77
N PRO A 403 -36.21 -4.31 -12.31
CA PRO A 403 -35.19 -3.42 -12.88
C PRO A 403 -35.71 -2.59 -14.05
N ASP A 404 -36.53 -3.20 -14.91
CA ASP A 404 -37.10 -2.59 -16.11
C ASP A 404 -38.45 -1.89 -15.85
N GLU A 405 -38.82 -1.68 -14.59
CA GLU A 405 -40.10 -1.08 -14.22
C GLU A 405 -39.94 0.32 -13.65
N GLU A 406 -40.86 1.21 -14.02
CA GLU A 406 -40.93 2.57 -13.49
C GLU A 406 -42.33 2.93 -13.04
N PHE A 407 -42.41 3.84 -12.06
CA PHE A 407 -43.68 4.42 -11.65
C PHE A 407 -44.12 5.48 -12.65
N THR A 408 -45.42 5.49 -12.94
CA THR A 408 -46.04 6.59 -13.67
C THR A 408 -46.45 7.67 -12.69
N VAL A 409 -45.85 8.86 -12.82
CA VAL A 409 -46.22 10.03 -12.00
C VAL A 409 -47.49 10.67 -12.57
N LEU A 410 -48.45 10.96 -11.70
CA LEU A 410 -49.68 11.67 -12.04
C LEU A 410 -49.56 13.13 -11.65
N SER A 411 -49.97 14.01 -12.56
CA SER A 411 -50.05 15.45 -12.34
C SER A 411 -51.52 15.85 -12.28
N LEU A 412 -52.02 16.06 -11.07
CA LEU A 412 -53.42 16.35 -10.79
C LEU A 412 -53.63 17.85 -10.51
N SER A 413 -54.79 18.35 -10.91
CA SER A 413 -55.24 19.71 -10.59
C SER A 413 -55.56 19.86 -9.10
N GLY A 414 -55.05 20.94 -8.51
CA GLY A 414 -55.12 21.23 -7.08
C GLY A 414 -55.53 22.68 -6.81
N GLY A 415 -55.83 23.01 -5.55
CA GLY A 415 -56.18 24.38 -5.15
C GLY A 415 -57.65 24.77 -5.32
N LYS A 416 -57.94 26.04 -4.99
CA LYS A 416 -59.22 26.76 -5.13
C LYS A 416 -58.90 28.22 -5.55
N PRO A 417 -59.08 28.63 -6.81
CA PRO A 417 -59.57 27.86 -7.97
C PRO A 417 -58.61 26.73 -8.37
N LYS A 418 -59.10 25.75 -9.14
CA LYS A 418 -58.27 24.64 -9.62
C LYS A 418 -57.16 25.12 -10.55
N ALA A 419 -55.92 25.03 -10.08
CA ALA A 419 -54.72 25.21 -10.87
C ALA A 419 -54.27 23.86 -11.44
N LEU A 420 -53.98 23.85 -12.74
CA LEU A 420 -53.40 22.70 -13.44
C LEU A 420 -52.04 22.35 -12.85
N ASN A 421 -51.70 21.05 -12.82
CA ASN A 421 -50.40 20.53 -12.39
C ASN A 421 -49.95 21.01 -10.99
N SER A 422 -50.89 21.16 -10.07
CA SER A 422 -50.60 21.64 -8.71
C SER A 422 -50.20 20.51 -7.75
N LEU A 423 -50.64 19.28 -8.01
CA LEU A 423 -50.36 18.11 -7.17
C LEU A 423 -49.68 17.02 -8.00
N LEU A 424 -48.51 16.57 -7.57
CA LEU A 424 -47.88 15.37 -8.09
C LEU A 424 -48.20 14.19 -7.18
N ALA A 425 -48.57 13.06 -7.76
CA ALA A 425 -48.95 11.86 -7.02
C ALA A 425 -48.44 10.60 -7.70
N LEU A 426 -47.93 9.66 -6.91
CA LEU A 426 -47.56 8.32 -7.34
C LEU A 426 -48.76 7.37 -7.40
N GLN A 427 -49.74 7.62 -6.52
CA GLN A 427 -50.95 6.81 -6.39
C GLN A 427 -52.19 7.64 -6.68
N LEU A 428 -53.15 7.01 -7.35
CA LEU A 428 -54.47 7.55 -7.61
C LEU A 428 -55.45 7.05 -6.56
N PHE A 429 -56.13 7.96 -5.87
CA PHE A 429 -57.22 7.59 -4.97
C PHE A 429 -58.49 7.31 -5.76
N LEU A 430 -59.05 6.11 -5.61
CA LEU A 430 -60.26 5.65 -6.28
C LEU A 430 -61.55 6.14 -5.58
N GLY A 431 -61.46 6.65 -4.35
CA GLY A 431 -62.60 7.20 -3.61
C GLY A 431 -63.28 6.17 -2.69
N PRO A 432 -64.43 6.53 -2.09
CA PRO A 432 -65.19 7.77 -2.29
C PRO A 432 -64.47 9.01 -1.73
N ARG A 433 -64.39 10.08 -2.52
CA ARG A 433 -63.83 11.39 -2.12
C ARG A 433 -64.64 12.53 -2.73
N PHE A 434 -64.35 13.75 -2.29
CA PHE A 434 -64.91 14.95 -2.88
C PHE A 434 -63.82 15.89 -3.37
N SER A 435 -64.11 16.62 -4.45
CA SER A 435 -63.28 17.68 -5.00
C SER A 435 -64.04 18.99 -4.96
N SER A 436 -63.48 20.02 -4.32
CA SER A 436 -64.05 21.36 -4.31
C SER A 436 -63.37 22.26 -5.35
N ASP A 437 -64.15 23.09 -6.05
CA ASP A 437 -63.68 24.07 -7.02
C ASP A 437 -64.43 25.41 -6.86
N THR A 438 -63.82 26.49 -7.33
CA THR A 438 -64.38 27.83 -7.31
C THR A 438 -64.44 28.35 -8.75
N ILE A 439 -65.65 28.52 -9.27
CA ILE A 439 -65.87 28.97 -10.64
C ILE A 439 -66.47 30.38 -10.65
N VAL A 440 -66.02 31.20 -11.59
CA VAL A 440 -66.67 32.48 -11.90
C VAL A 440 -67.60 32.26 -13.10
N VAL A 441 -68.84 32.69 -12.95
CA VAL A 441 -69.91 32.58 -13.95
C VAL A 441 -70.55 33.95 -14.17
N GLU A 442 -71.16 34.14 -15.34
CA GLU A 442 -71.86 35.37 -15.72
C GLU A 442 -73.29 34.99 -16.15
N THR A 443 -74.29 35.70 -15.63
CA THR A 443 -75.70 35.52 -15.99
C THR A 443 -76.07 36.32 -17.24
N SER A 444 -77.29 36.12 -17.79
CA SER A 444 -77.86 36.95 -18.87
C SER A 444 -77.82 38.45 -18.54
N ASP A 445 -78.06 38.81 -17.28
CA ASP A 445 -78.04 40.18 -16.74
C ASP A 445 -76.62 40.76 -16.54
N HIS A 446 -75.58 40.08 -17.03
CA HIS A 446 -74.17 40.43 -16.81
C HIS A 446 -73.76 40.48 -15.32
N ALA A 447 -74.48 39.77 -14.44
CA ALA A 447 -74.10 39.63 -13.04
C ALA A 447 -72.98 38.58 -12.92
N ARG A 448 -71.84 38.99 -12.36
CA ARG A 448 -70.69 38.10 -12.12
C ARG A 448 -70.83 37.42 -10.76
N LEU A 449 -70.93 36.10 -10.77
CA LEU A 449 -71.05 35.30 -9.55
C LEU A 449 -69.84 34.38 -9.39
N GLN A 450 -69.44 34.18 -8.14
CA GLN A 450 -68.41 33.21 -7.77
C GLN A 450 -69.06 32.05 -7.03
N LEU A 451 -69.13 30.89 -7.67
CA LEU A 451 -69.74 29.68 -7.12
C LEU A 451 -68.65 28.77 -6.55
N SER A 452 -68.83 28.36 -5.30
CA SER A 452 -68.00 27.33 -4.67
C SER A 452 -68.75 26.00 -4.73
N LEU A 453 -68.31 25.10 -5.60
CA LEU A 453 -68.94 23.80 -5.84
C LEU A 453 -68.09 22.68 -5.22
N SER A 454 -68.75 21.64 -4.73
CA SER A 454 -68.08 20.42 -4.26
C SER A 454 -68.70 19.20 -4.93
N TYR A 455 -67.86 18.42 -5.61
CA TYR A 455 -68.25 17.27 -6.40
C TYR A 455 -67.87 16.00 -5.64
N ASN A 456 -68.85 15.16 -5.31
CA ASN A 456 -68.60 13.83 -4.77
C ASN A 456 -68.36 12.86 -5.93
N TRP A 457 -67.25 12.13 -5.89
CA TRP A 457 -66.86 11.21 -6.95
C TRP A 457 -66.28 9.92 -6.37
N HIS A 458 -66.40 8.85 -7.15
CA HIS A 458 -65.76 7.56 -6.91
C HIS A 458 -65.49 6.92 -8.27
N PHE A 459 -64.43 6.11 -8.34
CA PHE A 459 -64.12 5.30 -9.50
C PHE A 459 -64.84 3.95 -9.36
N ASP A 460 -65.68 3.63 -10.33
CA ASP A 460 -66.27 2.30 -10.45
C ASP A 460 -65.30 1.39 -11.22
N ALA A 461 -64.38 0.76 -10.49
CA ALA A 461 -63.36 -0.11 -11.05
C ALA A 461 -63.51 -1.53 -10.49
N ASN A 462 -63.44 -2.53 -11.38
CA ASN A 462 -63.42 -3.94 -10.99
C ASN A 462 -62.16 -4.24 -10.18
N ARG A 463 -62.35 -4.75 -8.95
CA ARG A 463 -61.25 -5.05 -8.02
C ARG A 463 -60.46 -6.31 -8.39
N GLU A 464 -61.08 -7.22 -9.15
CA GLU A 464 -60.47 -8.50 -9.53
C GLU A 464 -59.54 -8.38 -10.74
N ASN A 465 -59.89 -7.54 -11.72
CA ASN A 465 -59.06 -7.25 -12.89
C ASN A 465 -58.86 -5.73 -13.00
N PRO A 466 -57.72 -5.21 -12.51
CA PRO A 466 -57.46 -3.79 -12.55
C PRO A 466 -57.16 -3.35 -14.00
N ASP A 467 -58.10 -2.62 -14.58
CA ASP A 467 -57.97 -2.09 -15.93
C ASP A 467 -57.02 -0.88 -15.97
N ALA A 468 -56.14 -0.84 -16.98
CA ALA A 468 -55.30 0.33 -17.27
C ALA A 468 -56.12 1.60 -17.65
N LYS A 469 -57.42 1.44 -17.91
CA LYS A 469 -58.36 2.54 -18.22
C LYS A 469 -58.46 3.58 -17.11
N ILE A 470 -58.22 3.18 -15.85
CA ILE A 470 -58.24 4.06 -14.68
C ILE A 470 -57.29 5.26 -14.87
N PHE A 471 -56.17 5.04 -15.58
CA PHE A 471 -55.13 6.05 -15.79
C PHE A 471 -55.13 6.63 -17.21
N SER A 472 -56.17 6.38 -18.01
CA SER A 472 -56.25 6.94 -19.37
C SER A 472 -56.37 8.47 -19.38
N VAL A 473 -56.96 9.05 -18.32
CA VAL A 473 -57.04 10.50 -18.14
C VAL A 473 -55.95 10.95 -17.17
N PRO A 474 -54.93 11.72 -17.62
CA PRO A 474 -53.78 12.09 -16.79
C PRO A 474 -54.17 13.02 -15.62
N ASP A 475 -55.10 13.95 -15.85
CA ASP A 475 -55.66 14.84 -14.82
C ASP A 475 -57.18 14.71 -14.76
N PHE A 476 -57.65 13.62 -14.14
CA PHE A 476 -59.08 13.37 -14.01
C PHE A 476 -59.80 14.45 -13.20
N VAL A 477 -59.15 15.04 -12.18
CA VAL A 477 -59.75 16.08 -11.34
C VAL A 477 -59.95 17.35 -12.16
N GLY A 478 -58.92 17.77 -12.89
CA GLY A 478 -58.97 18.95 -13.75
C GLY A 478 -60.01 18.80 -14.85
N ASP A 479 -60.04 17.65 -15.53
CA ASP A 479 -61.00 17.40 -16.61
C ASP A 479 -62.46 17.32 -16.10
N CYS A 480 -62.67 16.68 -14.95
CA CYS A 480 -63.98 16.63 -14.29
C CYS A 480 -64.46 18.04 -13.90
N CYS A 481 -63.64 18.81 -13.18
CA CYS A 481 -63.98 20.16 -12.76
C CYS A 481 -64.17 21.11 -13.96
N LYS A 482 -63.34 21.00 -15.00
CA LYS A 482 -63.45 21.80 -16.23
C LYS A 482 -64.73 21.49 -16.99
N THR A 483 -65.07 20.21 -17.16
CA THR A 483 -66.30 19.80 -17.84
C THR A 483 -67.54 20.27 -17.08
N ILE A 484 -67.56 20.12 -15.75
CA ILE A 484 -68.69 20.58 -14.93
C ILE A 484 -68.75 22.12 -14.94
N ALA A 485 -67.63 22.82 -14.79
CA ALA A 485 -67.57 24.28 -14.85
C ALA A 485 -68.11 24.82 -16.18
N SER A 486 -67.78 24.20 -17.31
CA SER A 486 -68.32 24.57 -18.63
C SER A 486 -69.82 24.35 -18.73
N ARG A 487 -70.34 23.24 -18.18
CA ARG A 487 -71.79 22.98 -18.13
C ARG A 487 -72.53 23.99 -17.25
N VAL A 488 -72.00 24.30 -16.07
CA VAL A 488 -72.60 25.27 -15.16
C VAL A 488 -72.55 26.68 -15.76
N ARG A 489 -71.41 27.10 -16.35
CA ARG A 489 -71.33 28.40 -17.05
C ARG A 489 -72.34 28.51 -18.18
N GLY A 490 -72.49 27.46 -18.99
CA GLY A 490 -73.45 27.44 -20.10
C GLY A 490 -74.90 27.53 -19.63
N ALA A 491 -75.26 26.85 -18.54
CA ALA A 491 -76.60 26.91 -17.96
C ALA A 491 -76.90 28.27 -17.30
N VAL A 492 -75.96 28.80 -16.51
CA VAL A 492 -76.13 30.09 -15.80
C VAL A 492 -76.19 31.26 -16.76
N ALA A 493 -75.46 31.22 -17.88
CA ALA A 493 -75.51 32.28 -18.90
C ALA A 493 -76.89 32.40 -19.59
N ALA A 494 -77.72 31.36 -19.53
CA ALA A 494 -79.06 31.35 -20.08
C ALA A 494 -80.15 31.82 -19.09
N GLU A 495 -79.83 31.98 -17.81
CA GLU A 495 -80.77 32.37 -16.76
C GLU A 495 -80.47 33.76 -16.18
N ASP A 496 -81.53 34.47 -15.81
CA ASP A 496 -81.46 35.75 -15.09
C ASP A 496 -81.00 35.55 -13.64
N PHE A 497 -80.43 36.59 -13.03
CA PHE A 497 -79.83 36.48 -11.70
C PHE A 497 -80.82 36.03 -10.61
N ASP A 498 -82.04 36.59 -10.58
CA ASP A 498 -83.04 36.26 -9.56
C ASP A 498 -83.55 34.82 -9.72
N SER A 499 -83.75 34.39 -10.96
CA SER A 499 -84.16 33.00 -11.29
C SER A 499 -83.10 32.00 -10.81
N PHE A 500 -81.83 32.25 -11.13
CA PHE A 500 -80.73 31.42 -10.68
C PHE A 500 -80.58 31.45 -9.16
N HIS A 501 -80.70 32.61 -8.51
CA HIS A 501 -80.57 32.73 -7.06
C HIS A 501 -81.59 31.85 -6.31
N ARG A 502 -82.86 31.85 -6.75
CA ARG A 502 -83.92 31.06 -6.14
C ARG A 502 -83.80 29.55 -6.42
N ASN A 503 -83.35 29.18 -7.62
CA ASN A 503 -83.32 27.78 -8.07
C ASN A 503 -81.96 27.09 -7.97
N SER A 504 -80.91 27.80 -7.55
CA SER A 504 -79.50 27.34 -7.50
C SER A 504 -79.20 25.98 -6.86
N ARG A 505 -80.13 25.39 -6.10
CA ARG A 505 -79.99 24.07 -5.48
C ARG A 505 -80.35 22.90 -6.42
N ARG A 506 -81.10 23.20 -7.48
CA ARG A 506 -81.63 22.21 -8.44
C ARG A 506 -80.82 22.27 -9.72
#